data_AF-A0A1Y1UYQ6-F1
#
_entry.id   AF-A0A1Y1UYQ6-F1
#
_cell.length_a   1.000
_cell.length_b   1.000
_cell.length_c   1.000
_cell.angle_alpha   90.00
_cell.angle_beta   90.00
_cell.angle_gamma   90.00
#
_symmetry.space_group_name_H-M   'P 1'
#
loop_
_entity.id
_entity.type
_entity.pdbx_description
1 polymer ?
#
loop_
_entity_poly.entity_id
_entity_poly.type
_entity_poly.pdbx_seq_one_letter_code
_entity_poly.pdbx_strand_id
1 'polypeptide(L)'
;MPKKVYYGEAYMDVDLDKFYFVDKTRMIQTFINNDRNVYLIVRPRRFGKSLNLSMIQEFFEKPVNRKDLRNGLFDGLEASKNRKNMKDFHKYPVLYLNFKDDDSNNYEDAVRDIKNKISDLFINQRKKIDFKILDKNEQTKWKEIEDKKEDETGLTESV
;
A
#
# COMPACT_ATOMS: atom_id res chain seq x y z
N MET A 1 30.51 -8.01 12.07
CA MET A 1 29.56 -7.34 12.98
C MET A 1 28.33 -8.23 13.12
N PRO A 2 27.72 -8.36 14.31
CA PRO A 2 26.47 -9.11 14.46
C PRO A 2 25.36 -8.46 13.62
N LYS A 3 24.50 -9.27 12.99
CA LYS A 3 23.30 -8.76 12.29
C LYS A 3 22.42 -7.99 13.29
N LYS A 4 21.84 -6.88 12.86
CA LYS A 4 20.88 -6.09 13.66
C LYS A 4 19.46 -6.44 13.27
N VAL A 5 18.50 -6.28 14.17
CA VAL A 5 17.07 -6.37 13.80
C VAL A 5 16.71 -5.21 12.88
N TYR A 6 16.02 -5.48 11.78
CA TYR A 6 15.48 -4.44 10.91
C TYR A 6 14.36 -3.68 11.63
N TYR A 7 14.46 -2.34 11.67
CA TYR A 7 13.51 -1.47 12.38
C TYR A 7 12.92 -0.36 11.49
N GLY A 8 13.18 -0.40 10.18
CA GLY A 8 12.58 0.53 9.23
C GLY A 8 11.10 0.25 8.97
N GLU A 9 10.45 1.14 8.23
CA GLU A 9 9.01 1.07 7.93
C GLU A 9 8.71 0.62 6.49
N ALA A 10 9.70 0.63 5.59
CA ALA A 10 9.55 0.25 4.19
C ALA A 10 10.06 -1.18 3.95
N TYR A 11 9.17 -2.07 3.52
CA TYR A 11 9.53 -3.48 3.32
C TYR A 11 10.54 -3.68 2.18
N MET A 12 10.49 -2.86 1.14
CA MET A 12 11.45 -2.87 0.02
C MET A 12 12.92 -2.69 0.47
N ASP A 13 13.15 -1.98 1.59
CA ASP A 13 14.49 -1.72 2.12
C ASP A 13 15.05 -2.89 2.96
N VAL A 14 14.26 -3.94 3.19
CA VAL A 14 14.67 -5.09 4.00
C VAL A 14 15.74 -5.89 3.25
N ASP A 15 16.96 -5.87 3.79
CA ASP A 15 18.07 -6.70 3.30
C ASP A 15 18.32 -7.87 4.27
N LEU A 16 17.83 -9.07 3.90
CA LEU A 16 17.91 -10.28 4.73
C LEU A 16 19.38 -10.74 4.97
N ASP A 17 20.32 -10.32 4.12
CA ASP A 17 21.73 -10.61 4.32
C ASP A 17 22.35 -9.71 5.39
N LYS A 18 21.79 -8.51 5.60
CA LYS A 18 22.31 -7.52 6.58
C LYS A 18 21.55 -7.50 7.90
N PHE A 19 20.25 -7.81 7.89
CA PHE A 19 19.39 -7.66 9.05
C PHE A 19 18.69 -8.97 9.45
N TYR A 20 18.40 -9.09 10.74
CA TYR A 20 17.37 -10.01 11.21
C TYR A 20 15.99 -9.41 10.90
N PHE A 21 15.20 -10.15 10.14
CA PHE A 21 13.80 -9.83 9.85
C PHE A 21 12.89 -10.82 10.57
N VAL A 22 11.89 -10.32 11.29
CA VAL A 22 10.87 -11.17 11.90
C VAL A 22 9.80 -11.45 10.85
N ASP A 23 9.80 -12.68 10.34
CA ASP A 23 8.86 -13.08 9.30
C ASP A 23 7.41 -13.06 9.81
N LYS A 24 6.63 -12.08 9.35
CA LYS A 24 5.19 -11.95 9.59
C LYS A 24 4.37 -12.14 8.31
N THR A 25 4.99 -12.64 7.26
CA THR A 25 4.34 -12.81 5.94
C THR A 25 3.19 -13.81 5.98
N ARG A 26 3.15 -14.71 6.98
CA ARG A 26 1.98 -15.57 7.25
C ARG A 26 0.66 -14.78 7.40
N MET A 27 0.72 -13.50 7.77
CA MET A 27 -0.46 -12.62 7.83
C MET A 27 -1.16 -12.49 6.45
N ILE A 28 -0.40 -12.50 5.35
CA ILE A 28 -0.95 -12.47 3.98
C ILE A 28 -1.86 -13.69 3.75
N GLN A 29 -1.42 -14.88 4.19
CA GLN A 29 -2.22 -16.09 4.11
C GLN A 29 -3.52 -15.97 4.92
N THR A 30 -3.47 -15.35 6.09
CA THR A 30 -4.67 -15.09 6.91
C THR A 30 -5.68 -14.23 6.16
N PHE A 31 -5.23 -13.19 5.45
CA PHE A 31 -6.12 -12.31 4.68
C PHE A 31 -6.71 -13.01 3.46
N ILE A 32 -5.92 -13.79 2.73
CA ILE A 32 -6.39 -14.52 1.53
C ILE A 32 -7.40 -15.63 1.88
N ASN A 33 -7.33 -16.20 3.09
CA ASN A 33 -8.18 -17.32 3.50
C ASN A 33 -9.41 -16.90 4.30
N ASN A 34 -9.62 -15.62 4.53
CA ASN A 34 -10.68 -15.13 5.40
C ASN A 34 -11.62 -14.23 4.61
N ASP A 35 -12.92 -14.48 4.74
CA ASP A 35 -13.97 -13.79 3.97
C ASP A 35 -14.30 -12.39 4.52
N ARG A 36 -13.45 -11.84 5.39
CA ARG A 36 -13.60 -10.48 5.92
C ARG A 36 -13.05 -9.45 4.94
N ASN A 37 -13.82 -8.40 4.73
CA ASN A 37 -13.46 -7.27 3.86
C ASN A 37 -12.67 -6.17 4.59
N VAL A 38 -12.71 -6.13 5.92
CA VAL A 38 -12.10 -5.07 6.73
C VAL A 38 -11.31 -5.66 7.88
N TYR A 39 -10.06 -5.19 8.03
CA TYR A 39 -9.15 -5.61 9.10
C TYR A 39 -8.66 -4.39 9.88
N LEU A 40 -8.85 -4.41 11.19
CA LEU A 40 -8.31 -3.41 12.10
C LEU A 40 -7.12 -4.00 12.86
N ILE A 41 -5.91 -3.49 12.61
CA ILE A 41 -4.68 -3.95 13.28
C ILE A 41 -4.38 -3.04 14.47
N VAL A 42 -4.81 -3.45 15.68
CA VAL A 42 -4.65 -2.66 16.91
C VAL A 42 -3.24 -2.74 17.55
N ARG A 43 -2.97 -1.89 18.55
CA ARG A 43 -1.63 -1.65 19.14
C ARG A 43 -1.18 -2.78 20.08
N PRO A 44 0.09 -3.21 19.93
CA PRO A 44 1.17 -2.57 20.70
C PRO A 44 2.11 -1.68 19.86
N ARG A 45 2.75 -0.69 20.48
CA ARG A 45 3.75 0.21 19.86
C ARG A 45 5.00 -0.60 19.43
N ARG A 46 5.70 -0.16 18.37
CA ARG A 46 6.93 -0.79 17.83
C ARG A 46 6.79 -2.25 17.34
N PHE A 47 5.57 -2.70 17.08
CA PHE A 47 5.34 -4.07 16.60
C PHE A 47 5.50 -4.24 15.08
N GLY A 48 6.08 -3.25 14.39
CA GLY A 48 6.29 -3.29 12.94
C GLY A 48 5.00 -3.16 12.12
N LYS A 49 4.01 -2.39 12.58
CA LYS A 49 2.74 -2.23 11.84
C LYS A 49 2.94 -1.56 10.48
N SER A 50 3.67 -0.45 10.42
CA SER A 50 3.97 0.24 9.16
C SER A 50 4.72 -0.68 8.20
N LEU A 51 5.76 -1.36 8.71
CA LEU A 51 6.51 -2.37 7.97
C LEU A 51 5.61 -3.49 7.44
N ASN A 52 4.68 -3.98 8.26
CA ASN A 52 3.73 -5.01 7.87
C ASN A 52 2.76 -4.52 6.79
N LEU A 53 2.25 -3.29 6.87
CA LEU A 53 1.38 -2.71 5.85
C LEU A 53 2.14 -2.51 4.53
N SER A 54 3.37 -2.01 4.59
CA SER A 54 4.25 -1.94 3.42
C SER A 54 4.52 -3.34 2.85
N MET A 55 4.80 -4.35 3.68
CA MET A 55 4.96 -5.74 3.24
C MET A 55 3.72 -6.30 2.55
N ILE A 56 2.52 -6.01 3.08
CA ILE A 56 1.25 -6.40 2.44
C ILE A 56 1.11 -5.72 1.08
N GLN A 57 1.35 -4.41 1.02
CA GLN A 57 1.33 -3.65 -0.23
C GLN A 57 2.28 -4.30 -1.24
N GLU A 58 3.54 -4.51 -0.88
CA GLU A 58 4.51 -5.10 -1.80
C GLU A 58 4.14 -6.51 -2.25
N PHE A 59 3.47 -7.31 -1.42
CA PHE A 59 3.05 -8.64 -1.84
C PHE A 59 1.96 -8.58 -2.93
N PHE A 60 0.96 -7.72 -2.77
CA PHE A 60 -0.21 -7.69 -3.67
C PHE A 60 -0.02 -6.74 -4.86
N GLU A 61 0.79 -5.69 -4.70
CA GLU A 61 0.84 -4.58 -5.64
C GLU A 61 1.52 -4.96 -6.95
N LYS A 62 0.84 -4.65 -8.06
CA LYS A 62 1.40 -4.82 -9.39
C LYS A 62 2.52 -3.80 -9.64
N PRO A 63 3.74 -4.22 -10.01
CA PRO A 63 4.82 -3.30 -10.33
C PRO A 63 4.53 -2.54 -11.63
N VAL A 64 5.07 -1.32 -11.76
CA VAL A 64 5.00 -0.56 -13.02
C VAL A 64 5.91 -1.22 -14.06
N ASN A 65 7.14 -1.56 -13.68
CA ASN A 65 8.09 -2.26 -14.53
C ASN A 65 8.61 -3.53 -13.85
N ARG A 66 8.95 -4.55 -14.65
CA ARG A 66 9.61 -5.77 -14.13
C ARG A 66 10.97 -5.50 -13.47
N LYS A 67 11.62 -4.37 -13.76
CA LYS A 67 12.87 -3.95 -13.11
C LYS A 67 12.67 -3.42 -11.70
N ASP A 68 11.45 -3.01 -11.36
CA ASP A 68 11.09 -2.53 -10.02
C ASP A 68 10.89 -3.69 -9.04
N LEU A 69 10.84 -4.93 -9.56
CA LEU A 69 10.80 -6.14 -8.77
C LEU A 69 12.18 -6.42 -8.17
N ARG A 70 12.28 -6.27 -6.86
CA ARG A 70 13.40 -6.86 -6.12
C ARG A 70 13.15 -8.37 -6.01
N ASN A 71 13.65 -9.10 -7.00
CA ASN A 71 13.55 -10.55 -7.08
C ASN A 71 13.97 -11.18 -5.74
N GLY A 72 13.10 -12.01 -5.18
CA GLY A 72 13.38 -12.78 -3.97
C GLY A 72 13.06 -12.13 -2.63
N LEU A 73 12.42 -10.95 -2.59
CA LEU A 73 11.97 -10.32 -1.33
C LEU A 73 11.09 -11.22 -0.44
N PHE A 74 10.39 -12.19 -1.02
CA PHE A 74 9.53 -13.14 -0.32
C PHE A 74 10.06 -14.58 -0.34
N ASP A 75 11.21 -14.84 -0.96
CA ASP A 75 11.72 -16.19 -1.14
C ASP A 75 12.09 -16.81 0.21
N GLY A 76 11.58 -18.02 0.46
CA GLY A 76 11.79 -18.73 1.72
C GLY A 76 10.96 -18.22 2.91
N LEU A 77 10.23 -17.11 2.77
CA LEU A 77 9.31 -16.60 3.79
C LEU A 77 7.98 -17.38 3.80
N GLU A 78 7.24 -17.33 4.91
CA GLU A 78 6.00 -18.08 5.10
C GLU A 78 4.96 -17.84 3.97
N ALA A 79 4.83 -16.62 3.45
CA ALA A 79 3.87 -16.34 2.38
C ALA A 79 4.18 -17.08 1.07
N SER A 80 5.46 -17.25 0.69
CA SER A 80 5.84 -17.87 -0.58
C SER A 80 5.74 -19.39 -0.58
N LYS A 81 5.71 -20.01 0.60
CA LYS A 81 5.59 -21.46 0.76
C LYS A 81 4.22 -22.00 0.34
N ASN A 82 3.18 -21.16 0.30
CA ASN A 82 1.83 -21.56 -0.09
C ASN A 82 1.48 -21.08 -1.51
N ARG A 83 1.27 -22.03 -2.43
CA ARG A 83 0.88 -21.75 -3.83
C ARG A 83 -0.40 -20.93 -3.96
N LYS A 84 -1.34 -21.04 -3.01
CA LYS A 84 -2.57 -20.23 -3.02
C LYS A 84 -2.24 -18.75 -2.89
N ASN A 85 -1.34 -18.39 -1.97
CA ASN A 85 -0.92 -17.00 -1.79
C ASN A 85 -0.27 -16.44 -3.06
N MET A 86 0.57 -17.25 -3.72
CA MET A 86 1.29 -16.81 -4.92
C MET A 86 0.40 -16.54 -6.13
N LYS A 87 -0.89 -16.93 -6.11
CA LYS A 87 -1.87 -16.53 -7.13
C LYS A 87 -2.25 -15.05 -7.04
N ASP A 88 -2.04 -14.45 -5.88
CA ASP A 88 -2.38 -13.05 -5.59
C ASP A 88 -1.14 -12.14 -5.57
N PHE A 89 0.05 -12.72 -5.73
CA PHE A 89 1.32 -12.01 -5.73
C PHE A 89 1.43 -11.07 -6.93
N HIS A 90 1.73 -9.79 -6.67
CA HIS A 90 1.92 -8.72 -7.66
C HIS A 90 0.81 -8.58 -8.72
N LYS A 91 -0.44 -8.77 -8.30
CA LYS A 91 -1.58 -8.87 -9.21
C LYS A 91 -2.45 -7.62 -9.25
N TYR A 92 -2.51 -6.84 -8.18
CA TYR A 92 -3.54 -5.84 -7.97
C TYR A 92 -2.98 -4.40 -8.00
N PRO A 93 -3.73 -3.41 -8.50
CA PRO A 93 -3.48 -2.03 -8.14
C PRO A 93 -3.84 -1.86 -6.65
N VAL A 94 -2.87 -1.48 -5.81
CA VAL A 94 -3.07 -1.34 -4.37
C VAL A 94 -3.08 0.13 -4.01
N LEU A 95 -4.15 0.59 -3.36
CA LEU A 95 -4.21 1.95 -2.83
C LEU A 95 -3.60 1.95 -1.43
N TYR A 96 -2.49 2.66 -1.26
CA TYR A 96 -1.82 2.81 0.03
C TYR A 96 -1.80 4.29 0.43
N LEU A 97 -2.51 4.62 1.52
CA LEU A 97 -2.55 5.96 2.07
C LEU A 97 -1.78 6.00 3.39
N ASN A 98 -0.85 6.96 3.50
CA ASN A 98 -0.07 7.19 4.71
C ASN A 98 -0.18 8.67 5.13
N PHE A 99 -0.65 8.88 6.36
CA PHE A 99 -0.91 10.19 6.93
C PHE A 99 0.12 10.60 8.00
N LYS A 100 1.26 9.88 8.08
CA LYS A 100 2.27 10.11 9.13
C LYS A 100 3.00 11.45 9.00
N ASP A 101 3.27 11.89 7.78
CA ASP A 101 4.04 13.11 7.48
C ASP A 101 3.09 14.26 7.09
N ASP A 102 2.02 14.44 7.85
CA ASP A 102 1.09 15.57 7.70
C ASP A 102 1.42 16.65 8.75
N ASP A 103 1.93 17.79 8.29
CA ASP A 103 2.28 18.95 9.11
C ASP A 103 1.19 20.03 9.09
N SER A 104 -0.03 19.68 8.66
CA SER A 104 -1.17 20.60 8.58
C SER A 104 -1.54 21.17 9.94
N ASN A 105 -1.70 22.50 10.01
CA ASN A 105 -1.98 23.21 11.26
C ASN A 105 -3.43 23.73 11.37
N ASN A 106 -4.23 23.55 10.31
CA ASN A 106 -5.65 23.90 10.25
C ASN A 106 -6.39 22.90 9.35
N TYR A 107 -7.71 23.01 9.33
CA TYR A 107 -8.59 22.12 8.58
C TYR A 107 -8.32 22.21 7.07
N GLU A 108 -8.18 23.43 6.55
CA GLU A 108 -7.99 23.71 5.12
C GLU A 108 -6.67 23.10 4.60
N ASP A 109 -5.60 23.20 5.39
CA ASP A 109 -4.30 22.60 5.09
C ASP A 109 -4.40 21.07 5.10
N ALA A 110 -5.13 20.48 6.06
CA ALA A 110 -5.31 19.03 6.15
C ALA A 110 -6.12 18.48 4.96
N VAL A 111 -7.20 19.16 4.57
CA VAL A 111 -7.97 18.79 3.38
C VAL A 111 -7.09 18.87 2.14
N ARG A 112 -6.27 19.92 2.01
CA ARG A 112 -5.33 20.07 0.90
C ARG A 112 -4.28 18.97 0.87
N ASP A 113 -3.69 18.58 2.02
CA ASP A 113 -2.73 17.48 2.11
C ASP A 113 -3.36 16.13 1.67
N ILE A 114 -4.56 15.84 2.16
CA ILE A 114 -5.30 14.62 1.77
C ILE A 114 -5.60 14.63 0.26
N LYS A 115 -6.07 15.75 -0.30
CA LYS A 115 -6.30 15.89 -1.75
C LYS A 115 -5.01 15.68 -2.55
N ASN A 116 -3.89 16.19 -2.07
CA ASN A 116 -2.58 15.97 -2.69
C ASN A 116 -2.20 14.49 -2.69
N LYS A 117 -2.28 13.83 -1.52
CA LYS A 117 -1.94 12.40 -1.38
C LYS A 117 -2.82 11.50 -2.25
N ILE A 118 -4.12 11.78 -2.33
CA ILE A 118 -5.05 11.01 -3.17
C ILE A 118 -4.75 11.25 -4.66
N SER A 119 -4.56 12.49 -5.09
CA SER A 119 -4.22 12.81 -6.49
C SER A 119 -2.92 12.12 -6.91
N ASP A 120 -1.85 12.23 -6.11
CA ASP A 120 -0.56 11.57 -6.39
C ASP A 120 -0.71 10.04 -6.47
N LEU A 121 -1.54 9.46 -5.60
CA LEU A 121 -1.86 8.04 -5.62
C LEU A 121 -2.56 7.64 -6.92
N PHE A 122 -3.56 8.39 -7.39
CA PHE A 122 -4.24 8.10 -8.66
C PHE A 122 -3.31 8.26 -9.86
N ILE A 123 -2.49 9.32 -9.91
CA ILE A 123 -1.48 9.51 -10.97
C ILE A 123 -0.53 8.31 -11.03
N ASN A 124 -0.11 7.79 -9.87
CA ASN A 124 0.77 6.62 -9.80
C ASN A 124 0.07 5.33 -10.21
N GLN A 125 -1.18 5.10 -9.79
CA GLN A 125 -1.96 3.91 -10.15
C GLN A 125 -2.34 3.87 -11.63
N ARG A 126 -2.49 5.04 -12.28
CA ARG A 126 -2.77 5.13 -13.71
C ARG A 126 -1.71 4.44 -14.57
N LYS A 127 -0.46 4.36 -14.07
CA LYS A 127 0.65 3.66 -14.72
C LYS A 127 0.57 2.13 -14.59
N LYS A 128 -0.27 1.61 -13.67
CA LYS A 128 -0.35 0.19 -13.30
C LYS A 128 -1.57 -0.51 -13.91
N ILE A 129 -2.58 0.24 -14.31
CA ILE A 129 -3.82 -0.27 -14.92
C ILE A 129 -3.87 -0.01 -16.43
N ASP A 130 -4.65 -0.80 -17.15
CA ASP A 130 -5.02 -0.46 -18.53
C ASP A 130 -6.18 0.53 -18.50
N PHE A 131 -5.84 1.82 -18.65
CA PHE A 131 -6.81 2.92 -18.59
C PHE A 131 -7.90 2.83 -19.67
N LYS A 132 -7.68 2.07 -20.75
CA LYS A 132 -8.66 1.88 -21.82
C LYS A 132 -9.83 0.98 -21.45
N ILE A 133 -9.68 0.19 -20.38
CA ILE A 133 -10.76 -0.67 -19.86
C ILE A 133 -11.85 0.18 -19.21
N LEU A 134 -11.49 1.34 -18.67
CA LEU A 134 -12.43 2.27 -18.06
C LEU A 134 -13.30 2.94 -19.12
N ASP A 135 -14.59 3.11 -18.83
CA ASP A 135 -15.48 3.86 -19.71
C ASP A 135 -15.20 5.37 -19.69
N LYS A 136 -15.86 6.15 -20.56
CA LYS A 136 -15.61 7.59 -20.65
C LYS A 136 -15.91 8.35 -19.36
N ASN A 137 -16.92 7.94 -18.61
CA ASN A 137 -17.31 8.58 -17.36
C ASN A 137 -16.31 8.25 -16.25
N GLU A 138 -15.89 7.00 -16.15
CA GLU A 138 -14.84 6.56 -15.22
C GLU A 138 -13.51 7.27 -15.49
N GLN A 139 -13.12 7.39 -16.76
CA GLN A 139 -11.92 8.13 -17.15
C GLN A 139 -12.02 9.62 -16.81
N THR A 140 -13.23 10.19 -16.87
CA THR A 140 -13.47 11.60 -16.53
C THR A 140 -13.33 11.80 -15.03
N LYS A 141 -14.01 10.98 -14.21
CA LYS A 141 -13.89 10.98 -12.75
C LYS A 141 -12.45 10.78 -12.28
N TRP A 142 -11.72 9.86 -12.91
CA TRP A 142 -10.31 9.64 -12.60
C TRP A 142 -9.50 10.92 -12.80
N LYS A 143 -9.67 11.62 -13.93
CA LYS A 143 -8.97 12.88 -14.21
C LYS A 143 -9.38 13.99 -13.25
N GLU A 144 -10.64 14.03 -12.82
CA GLU A 144 -11.10 15.00 -11.81
C GLU A 144 -10.40 14.80 -10.46
N ILE A 145 -10.14 13.55 -10.06
CA ILE A 145 -9.36 13.22 -8.87
C ILE A 145 -7.88 13.61 -9.07
N GLU A 146 -7.28 13.29 -10.22
CA GLU A 146 -5.91 13.69 -10.55
C GLU A 146 -5.75 15.23 -10.51
N ASP A 147 -6.72 15.95 -11.07
CA ASP A 147 -6.75 17.41 -11.15
C ASP A 147 -7.22 18.09 -9.84
N LYS A 148 -7.59 17.31 -8.81
CA LYS A 148 -8.09 17.79 -7.50
C LYS A 148 -9.32 18.71 -7.63
N LYS A 149 -10.21 18.40 -8.58
CA LYS A 149 -11.40 19.21 -8.90
C LYS A 149 -12.57 19.04 -7.92
N GLU A 150 -12.57 17.97 -7.13
CA GLU A 150 -13.61 17.71 -6.13
C GLU A 150 -13.70 18.85 -5.11
N ASP A 151 -14.93 19.30 -4.87
CA ASP A 151 -15.23 20.31 -3.86
C ASP A 151 -15.38 19.67 -2.46
N GLU A 152 -15.55 20.51 -1.43
CA GLU A 152 -15.73 20.03 -0.06
C GLU A 152 -17.21 19.83 0.31
N THR A 153 -18.12 20.02 -0.65
CA THR A 153 -19.56 20.03 -0.40
C THR A 153 -20.02 18.69 0.17
N GLY A 154 -19.51 17.57 -0.38
CA GLY A 154 -19.79 16.23 0.13
C GLY A 154 -19.16 15.90 1.50
N LEU A 155 -18.08 16.59 1.91
CA LEU A 155 -17.49 16.42 3.25
C LEU A 155 -18.39 17.02 4.32
N THR A 156 -19.05 18.14 4.02
CA THR A 156 -19.95 18.82 4.96
C THR A 156 -21.26 18.07 5.19
N GLU A 157 -21.67 17.20 4.28
CA GLU A 157 -22.88 16.39 4.37
C GLU A 157 -22.68 15.04 5.10
N SER A 158 -21.43 14.64 5.37
CA SER A 158 -21.08 13.31 5.91
C SER A 158 -21.13 13.20 7.44
N VAL A 159 -22.01 13.95 8.11
CA VAL A 159 -22.18 13.95 9.59
C VAL A 159 -23.23 12.94 10.03
#